data_AF-A0A7S1DA74-F1
#
_entry.id   AF-A0A7S1DA74-F1
#
_cell.length_a   1.000
_cell.length_b   1.000
_cell.length_c   1.000
_cell.angle_alpha   90.00
_cell.angle_beta   90.00
_cell.angle_gamma   90.00
#
_symmetry.space_group_name_H-M   'P 1'
#
loop_
_entity.id
_entity.type
_entity.pdbx_description
1 polymer ?
#
loop_
_entity_poly.entity_id
_entity_poly.type
_entity_poly.pdbx_seq_one_letter_code
_entity_poly.pdbx_strand_id
1 'polypeptide(L)'
;FMATLADLNYFSGVSHPIQLVVADMLTDDEFVESFLEAARDRLRHSYEICIQKLEEMVVPYIPADAGMFVYVDFSSLLNKNSFEGEAELSELIMKYARIVLTPGESQHERTPGMYRICFAFVTPEVLRVAMERLSKLVAKIRRMDWSDLNENTLQSVLG
;
A
#
# COMPACT_ATOMS: atom_id res chain seq x y z
N PHE A 1 -40.49 5.55 5.78
CA PHE A 1 -39.14 4.96 5.88
C PHE A 1 -38.30 5.24 4.63
N MET A 2 -38.72 4.85 3.42
CA MET A 2 -37.99 5.19 2.17
C MET A 2 -38.01 6.71 1.86
N ALA A 3 -39.12 7.41 2.08
CA ALA A 3 -39.22 8.87 1.86
C ALA A 3 -38.28 9.67 2.79
N THR A 4 -38.20 9.28 4.06
CA THR A 4 -37.31 9.90 5.06
C THR A 4 -35.81 9.67 4.77
N LEU A 5 -35.45 8.61 4.02
CA LEU A 5 -34.07 8.40 3.55
C LEU A 5 -33.76 9.26 2.32
N ALA A 6 -34.75 9.53 1.47
CA ALA A 6 -34.60 10.43 0.33
C ALA A 6 -34.34 11.89 0.78
N ASP A 7 -34.96 12.33 1.88
CA ASP A 7 -34.74 13.67 2.45
C ASP A 7 -33.31 13.83 3.02
N LEU A 8 -32.68 12.75 3.50
CA LEU A 8 -31.28 12.77 3.96
C LEU A 8 -30.27 12.92 2.81
N ASN A 9 -30.63 12.48 1.60
CA ASN A 9 -29.80 12.63 0.40
C ASN A 9 -29.64 14.11 -0.01
N TYR A 10 -30.47 15.01 0.52
CA TYR A 10 -30.34 16.45 0.25
C TYR A 10 -29.03 17.04 0.81
N PHE A 11 -28.52 16.49 1.93
CA PHE A 11 -27.30 16.98 2.59
C PHE A 11 -26.02 16.26 2.13
N SER A 12 -26.14 15.16 1.41
CA SER A 12 -25.01 14.30 0.99
C SER A 12 -25.08 13.89 -0.49
N GLY A 13 -25.99 14.50 -1.25
CA GLY A 13 -26.20 14.20 -2.65
C GLY A 13 -24.97 14.52 -3.50
N VAL A 14 -24.66 13.62 -4.43
CA VAL A 14 -23.64 13.85 -5.45
C VAL A 14 -24.08 15.04 -6.31
N SER A 15 -23.16 15.94 -6.68
CA SER A 15 -23.51 17.09 -7.51
C SER A 15 -24.04 16.64 -8.87
N HIS A 16 -25.03 17.35 -9.39
CA HIS A 16 -25.66 17.02 -10.68
C HIS A 16 -24.64 16.89 -11.84
N PRO A 17 -23.61 17.75 -11.97
CA PRO A 17 -22.60 17.57 -13.01
C PRO A 17 -21.84 16.24 -12.91
N ILE A 18 -21.49 15.78 -11.72
CA ILE A 18 -20.81 14.48 -11.53
C ILE A 18 -21.77 13.33 -11.87
N GLN A 19 -23.05 13.43 -11.50
CA GLN A 19 -24.04 12.44 -11.89
C GLN A 19 -24.15 12.30 -13.41
N LEU A 20 -24.17 13.42 -14.15
CA LEU A 20 -24.22 13.40 -15.62
C LEU A 20 -22.96 12.77 -16.23
N VAL A 21 -21.77 13.17 -15.78
CA VAL A 21 -20.50 12.62 -16.29
C VAL A 21 -20.39 11.12 -16.00
N VAL A 22 -20.72 10.70 -14.79
CA VAL A 22 -20.67 9.27 -14.41
C VAL A 22 -21.73 8.47 -15.17
N ALA A 23 -22.94 9.01 -15.38
CA ALA A 23 -23.96 8.36 -16.17
C ALA A 23 -23.48 8.12 -17.61
N ASP A 24 -22.93 9.15 -18.26
CA ASP A 24 -22.40 9.07 -19.63
C ASP A 24 -21.30 8.00 -19.74
N MET A 25 -20.32 8.04 -18.83
CA MET A 25 -19.24 7.04 -18.76
C MET A 25 -19.74 5.61 -18.51
N LEU A 26 -20.75 5.42 -17.66
CA LEU A 26 -21.26 4.10 -17.31
C LEU A 26 -22.24 3.52 -18.33
N THR A 27 -22.82 4.34 -19.21
CA THR A 27 -23.68 3.90 -20.32
C THR A 27 -22.92 3.57 -21.61
N ASP A 28 -21.63 3.89 -21.67
CA ASP A 28 -20.74 3.48 -22.74
C ASP A 28 -20.14 2.10 -22.42
N ASP A 29 -20.79 1.05 -22.92
CA ASP A 29 -20.38 -0.34 -22.67
C ASP A 29 -18.95 -0.64 -23.19
N GLU A 30 -18.55 -0.05 -24.33
CA GLU A 30 -17.20 -0.23 -24.90
C GLU A 30 -16.13 0.38 -24.01
N PHE A 31 -16.39 1.58 -23.48
CA PHE A 31 -15.53 2.20 -22.47
C PHE A 31 -15.45 1.37 -21.19
N VAL A 32 -16.58 0.90 -20.66
CA VAL A 32 -16.62 0.14 -19.40
C VAL A 32 -15.83 -1.17 -19.53
N GLU A 33 -16.05 -1.93 -20.59
CA GLU A 33 -15.34 -3.19 -20.83
C GLU A 33 -13.83 -2.98 -20.94
N SER A 34 -13.40 -2.04 -21.79
CA SER A 34 -11.98 -1.74 -22.01
C SER A 34 -11.29 -1.18 -20.74
N PHE A 35 -11.99 -0.33 -19.98
CA PHE A 35 -11.48 0.19 -18.71
C PHE A 35 -11.27 -0.94 -17.68
N LEU A 36 -12.24 -1.83 -17.52
CA LEU A 36 -12.19 -2.92 -16.56
C LEU A 36 -11.08 -3.91 -16.90
N GLU A 37 -10.90 -4.27 -18.17
CA GLU A 37 -9.80 -5.11 -18.62
C GLU A 37 -8.44 -4.46 -18.30
N ALA A 38 -8.23 -3.22 -18.74
CA ALA A 38 -6.98 -2.52 -18.51
C ALA A 38 -6.70 -2.27 -17.02
N ALA A 39 -7.73 -2.02 -16.20
CA ALA A 39 -7.59 -1.85 -14.76
C ALA A 39 -7.17 -3.16 -14.06
N ARG A 40 -7.79 -4.29 -14.44
CA ARG A 40 -7.44 -5.62 -13.90
C ARG A 40 -6.00 -5.99 -14.23
N ASP A 41 -5.56 -5.75 -15.46
CA ASP A 41 -4.20 -6.05 -15.89
C ASP A 41 -3.16 -5.20 -15.17
N ARG A 42 -3.42 -3.89 -15.00
CA ARG A 42 -2.54 -3.02 -14.22
C ARG A 42 -2.47 -3.44 -12.75
N LEU A 43 -3.61 -3.77 -12.14
CA LEU A 43 -3.65 -4.24 -10.75
C LEU A 43 -2.88 -5.55 -10.57
N ARG A 44 -3.07 -6.51 -11.47
CA ARG A 44 -2.34 -7.79 -11.47
C ARG A 44 -0.84 -7.57 -11.58
N HIS A 45 -0.41 -6.76 -12.55
CA HIS A 45 1.00 -6.46 -12.78
C HIS A 45 1.66 -5.76 -11.58
N SER A 46 0.97 -4.79 -10.96
CA SER A 46 1.45 -4.14 -9.73
C SER A 46 1.51 -5.11 -8.55
N TYR A 47 0.55 -6.01 -8.42
CA TYR A 47 0.56 -7.07 -7.41
C TYR A 47 1.77 -7.99 -7.59
N GLU A 48 2.00 -8.49 -8.81
CA GLU A 48 3.14 -9.35 -9.18
C GLU A 48 4.49 -8.71 -8.84
N ILE A 49 4.68 -7.42 -9.19
CA ILE A 49 5.88 -6.66 -8.81
C ILE A 49 6.08 -6.66 -7.29
N CYS A 50 5.01 -6.46 -6.53
CA CYS A 50 5.07 -6.37 -5.09
C CYS A 50 5.44 -7.72 -4.47
N ILE A 51 4.73 -8.79 -4.82
CA ILE A 51 4.97 -10.12 -4.25
C ILE A 51 6.34 -10.69 -4.65
N GLN A 52 6.79 -10.48 -5.90
CA GLN A 52 8.10 -10.92 -6.34
C GLN A 52 9.20 -10.30 -5.47
N LYS A 53 9.10 -9.00 -5.16
CA LYS A 53 10.08 -8.34 -4.30
C LYS A 53 9.96 -8.78 -2.84
N LEU A 54 8.76 -9.04 -2.32
CA LEU A 54 8.57 -9.60 -0.99
C LEU A 54 9.19 -10.99 -0.85
N GLU A 55 9.07 -11.82 -1.87
CA GLU A 55 9.68 -13.15 -1.94
C GLU A 55 11.22 -13.07 -1.98
N GLU A 56 11.78 -12.19 -2.81
CA GLU A 56 13.22 -11.93 -2.83
C GLU A 56 13.75 -11.42 -1.49
N MET A 57 12.97 -10.56 -0.82
CA MET A 57 13.29 -10.08 0.53
C MET A 57 13.06 -11.15 1.60
N VAL A 58 12.49 -12.32 1.28
CA VAL A 58 12.06 -13.36 2.24
C VAL A 58 11.20 -12.74 3.35
N VAL A 59 10.18 -11.99 2.94
CA VAL A 59 9.17 -11.38 3.82
C VAL A 59 7.85 -12.13 3.63
N PRO A 60 7.24 -12.68 4.70
CA PRO A 60 5.93 -13.31 4.58
C PRO A 60 4.84 -12.29 4.21
N TYR A 61 3.89 -12.73 3.40
CA TYR A 61 2.73 -11.93 3.03
C TYR A 61 1.51 -12.83 2.86
N ILE A 62 0.32 -12.25 2.94
CA ILE A 62 -0.94 -12.95 2.66
C ILE A 62 -1.25 -12.77 1.17
N PRO A 63 -1.31 -13.86 0.37
CA PRO A 63 -1.71 -13.77 -1.03
C PRO A 63 -3.09 -13.12 -1.17
N ALA A 64 -3.25 -12.28 -2.19
CA ALA A 64 -4.47 -11.52 -2.41
C ALA A 64 -5.00 -11.83 -3.82
N ASP A 65 -6.21 -12.38 -3.90
CA ASP A 65 -6.87 -12.68 -5.18
C ASP A 65 -7.55 -11.45 -5.80
N ALA A 66 -7.74 -10.38 -5.01
CA ALA A 66 -8.39 -9.15 -5.42
C ALA A 66 -7.94 -7.96 -4.57
N GLY A 67 -8.28 -6.75 -5.03
CA GLY A 67 -8.06 -5.52 -4.30
C GLY A 67 -6.87 -4.71 -4.84
N MET A 68 -6.38 -3.81 -4.00
CA MET A 68 -5.40 -2.77 -4.36
C MET A 68 -4.20 -2.73 -3.41
N PHE A 69 -4.08 -3.76 -2.57
CA PHE A 69 -3.03 -3.86 -1.58
C PHE A 69 -2.70 -5.32 -1.25
N VAL A 70 -1.52 -5.54 -0.68
CA VAL A 70 -1.11 -6.81 -0.07
C VAL A 70 -0.82 -6.60 1.42
N TYR A 71 -1.13 -7.60 2.23
CA TYR A 71 -0.84 -7.58 3.66
C TYR A 71 0.47 -8.32 3.93
N VAL A 72 1.42 -7.68 4.60
CA VAL A 72 2.79 -8.16 4.76
C VAL A 72 3.18 -8.22 6.23
N ASP A 73 4.03 -9.18 6.57
CA ASP A 73 4.54 -9.39 7.92
C ASP A 73 6.00 -8.90 8.03
N PHE A 74 6.17 -7.73 8.63
CA PHE A 74 7.46 -7.15 8.99
C PHE A 74 7.79 -7.33 10.49
N SER A 75 7.10 -8.20 11.22
CA SER A 75 7.35 -8.45 12.66
C SER A 75 8.82 -8.80 12.94
N SER A 76 9.46 -9.54 12.03
CA SER A 76 10.88 -9.91 12.14
C SER A 76 11.85 -8.74 11.97
N LEU A 77 11.38 -7.60 11.45
CA LEU A 77 12.19 -6.42 11.22
C LEU A 77 12.15 -5.45 12.40
N LEU A 78 11.15 -5.58 13.29
CA LEU A 78 10.96 -4.66 14.40
C LEU A 78 12.13 -4.69 15.40
N ASN A 79 12.46 -3.52 15.94
CA ASN A 79 13.39 -3.39 17.07
C ASN A 79 12.86 -4.13 18.32
N LYS A 80 11.55 -3.97 18.54
CA LYS A 80 10.80 -4.54 19.66
C LYS A 80 9.47 -5.03 19.11
N ASN A 81 9.01 -6.18 19.60
CA ASN A 81 7.73 -6.74 19.21
C ASN A 81 6.56 -5.99 19.91
N SER A 82 6.36 -4.73 19.54
CA SER A 82 5.35 -3.83 20.08
C SER A 82 4.91 -2.81 19.02
N PHE A 83 3.77 -2.12 19.24
CA PHE A 83 3.29 -1.09 18.30
C PHE A 83 4.22 0.13 18.26
N GLU A 84 4.94 0.41 19.34
CA GLU A 84 6.00 1.43 19.31
C GLU A 84 7.13 1.02 18.36
N GLY A 85 7.51 -0.27 18.34
CA GLY A 85 8.48 -0.78 17.37
C GLY A 85 7.97 -0.70 15.92
N GLU A 86 6.67 -0.91 15.72
CA GLU A 86 6.00 -0.70 14.41
C GLU A 86 6.02 0.78 14.00
N ALA A 87 5.80 1.71 14.93
CA ALA A 87 5.91 3.14 14.68
C ALA A 87 7.36 3.55 14.32
N GLU A 88 8.36 3.04 15.06
CA GLU A 88 9.79 3.24 14.78
C GLU A 88 10.16 2.74 13.37
N LEU A 89 9.72 1.54 13.00
CA LEU A 89 9.95 0.98 11.67
C LEU A 89 9.27 1.84 10.57
N SER A 90 8.05 2.30 10.83
CA SER A 90 7.30 3.15 9.90
C SER A 90 8.03 4.47 9.63
N GLU A 91 8.54 5.12 10.68
CA GLU A 91 9.34 6.35 10.55
C GLU A 91 10.61 6.09 9.73
N LEU A 92 11.29 4.98 9.99
CA LEU A 92 12.52 4.60 9.32
C LEU A 92 12.30 4.32 7.83
N ILE A 93 11.23 3.58 7.47
CA ILE A 93 10.81 3.37 6.08
C ILE A 93 10.48 4.69 5.39
N MET A 94 9.70 5.56 6.04
CA MET A 94 9.32 6.85 5.48
C MET A 94 10.54 7.75 5.26
N LYS A 95 11.43 7.84 6.24
CA LYS A 95 12.59 8.74 6.22
C LYS A 95 13.65 8.29 5.21
N TYR A 96 13.97 7.00 5.18
CA TYR A 96 15.12 6.50 4.42
C TYR A 96 14.75 5.79 3.12
N ALA A 97 13.59 5.15 3.01
CA ALA A 97 13.10 4.58 1.75
C ALA A 97 12.13 5.51 0.99
N ARG A 98 11.61 6.56 1.65
CA ARG A 98 10.59 7.49 1.09
C ARG A 98 9.32 6.78 0.66
N ILE A 99 8.87 5.83 1.48
CA ILE A 99 7.68 5.03 1.25
C ILE A 99 6.74 5.21 2.44
N VAL A 100 5.46 5.40 2.16
CA VAL A 100 4.41 5.40 3.18
C VAL A 100 3.64 4.09 3.05
N LEU A 101 3.68 3.29 4.11
CA LEU A 101 2.89 2.07 4.25
C LEU A 101 1.81 2.30 5.32
N THR A 102 0.70 1.56 5.25
CA THR A 102 -0.29 1.63 6.33
C THR A 102 0.07 0.60 7.41
N PRO A 103 0.48 1.02 8.62
CA PRO A 103 0.78 0.10 9.72
C PRO A 103 -0.48 -0.61 10.23
N GLY A 104 -0.32 -1.79 10.81
CA GLY A 104 -1.38 -2.65 11.31
C GLY A 104 -2.12 -2.01 12.49
N GLU A 105 -1.44 -1.23 13.33
CA GLU A 105 -2.06 -0.47 14.42
C GLU A 105 -3.19 0.43 13.91
N SER A 106 -2.98 1.11 12.77
CA SER A 106 -3.98 1.98 12.13
C SER A 106 -5.18 1.21 11.55
N GLN A 107 -5.10 -0.12 11.51
CA GLN A 107 -6.13 -1.03 11.01
C GLN A 107 -6.73 -1.90 12.14
N HIS A 108 -6.38 -1.59 13.40
CA HIS A 108 -6.78 -2.35 14.58
C HIS A 108 -6.30 -3.82 14.58
N GLU A 109 -5.13 -4.08 13.98
CA GLU A 109 -4.47 -5.37 14.10
C GLU A 109 -4.09 -5.65 15.56
N ARG A 110 -4.12 -6.93 15.96
CA ARG A 110 -3.82 -7.36 17.33
C ARG A 110 -2.34 -7.58 17.58
N THR A 111 -1.59 -7.83 16.50
CA THR A 111 -0.15 -8.12 16.55
C THR A 111 0.64 -7.06 15.79
N PRO A 112 1.72 -6.52 16.37
CA PRO A 112 2.55 -5.53 15.68
C PRO A 112 3.38 -6.18 14.57
N GLY A 113 3.80 -5.34 13.62
CA GLY A 113 4.64 -5.72 12.49
C GLY A 113 3.87 -6.01 11.22
N MET A 114 2.55 -6.00 11.24
CA MET A 114 1.76 -6.18 10.03
C MET A 114 1.58 -4.86 9.29
N TYR A 115 1.67 -4.88 7.97
CA TYR A 115 1.51 -3.69 7.14
C TYR A 115 0.68 -3.97 5.90
N ARG A 116 0.02 -2.91 5.42
CA ARG A 116 -0.62 -2.91 4.10
C ARG A 116 0.22 -2.09 3.12
N ILE A 117 0.64 -2.75 2.04
CA ILE A 117 1.30 -2.09 0.90
C ILE A 117 0.23 -1.84 -0.18
N CYS A 118 -0.17 -0.58 -0.37
CA CYS A 118 -1.13 -0.19 -1.42
C CYS A 118 -0.42 0.01 -2.76
N PHE A 119 -0.50 -0.99 -3.65
CA PHE A 119 0.22 -0.99 -4.93
C PHE A 119 -0.54 -0.30 -6.08
N ALA A 120 -1.82 0.06 -5.90
CA ALA A 120 -2.62 0.70 -6.95
C ALA A 120 -2.59 2.23 -6.96
N PHE A 121 -1.94 2.87 -5.97
CA PHE A 121 -1.89 4.34 -5.86
C PHE A 121 -0.83 4.97 -6.78
N VAL A 122 0.13 4.17 -7.25
CA VAL A 122 1.25 4.62 -8.08
C VAL A 122 1.37 3.78 -9.34
N THR A 123 2.14 4.25 -10.33
CA THR A 123 2.41 3.46 -11.52
C THR A 123 3.33 2.28 -11.20
N PRO A 124 3.32 1.19 -12.01
CA PRO A 124 4.22 0.06 -11.83
C PRO A 124 5.72 0.44 -11.79
N GLU A 125 6.12 1.47 -12.53
CA GLU A 125 7.51 1.98 -12.56
C GLU A 125 7.91 2.58 -11.22
N VAL A 126 7.03 3.42 -10.65
CA VAL A 126 7.24 4.02 -9.32
C VAL A 126 7.22 2.93 -8.25
N LEU A 127 6.33 1.95 -8.36
CA LEU A 127 6.26 0.82 -7.46
C LEU A 127 7.56 0.01 -7.44
N ARG A 128 8.16 -0.28 -8.61
CA ARG A 128 9.46 -0.99 -8.68
C ARG A 128 10.56 -0.23 -7.94
N VAL A 129 10.64 1.08 -8.13
CA VAL A 129 11.63 1.92 -7.42
C VAL A 129 11.38 1.90 -5.92
N ALA A 130 10.13 1.99 -5.47
CA ALA A 130 9.77 1.89 -4.07
C ALA A 130 10.17 0.52 -3.48
N MET A 131 9.79 -0.57 -4.14
CA MET A 131 10.12 -1.93 -3.65
C MET A 131 11.64 -2.19 -3.63
N GLU A 132 12.40 -1.64 -4.56
CA GLU A 132 13.86 -1.73 -4.55
C GLU A 132 14.49 -0.99 -3.36
N ARG A 133 14.00 0.22 -3.06
CA ARG A 133 14.43 0.98 -1.87
C ARG A 133 14.07 0.23 -0.58
N LEU A 134 12.87 -0.33 -0.52
CA LEU A 134 12.44 -1.14 0.61
C LEU A 134 13.36 -2.36 0.78
N SER A 135 13.69 -3.06 -0.30
CA SER A 135 14.63 -4.20 -0.29
C SER A 135 16.01 -3.83 0.26
N LYS A 136 16.59 -2.71 -0.20
CA LYS A 136 17.86 -2.20 0.32
C LYS A 136 17.78 -1.90 1.82
N LEU A 137 16.67 -1.31 2.27
CA LEU A 137 16.45 -0.99 3.67
C LEU A 137 16.31 -2.26 4.53
N VAL A 138 15.49 -3.22 4.10
CA VAL A 138 15.31 -4.52 4.77
C VAL A 138 16.65 -5.25 4.90
N ALA A 139 17.47 -5.24 3.85
CA ALA A 139 18.80 -5.85 3.89
C ALA A 139 19.75 -5.18 4.90
N LYS A 140 19.62 -3.86 5.12
CA LYS A 140 20.40 -3.14 6.14
C LYS A 140 19.93 -3.49 7.55
N ILE A 141 18.62 -3.47 7.79
CA ILE A 141 18.01 -3.85 9.08
C ILE A 141 18.44 -5.26 9.50
N ARG A 142 18.47 -6.22 8.56
CA ARG A 142 18.88 -7.61 8.84
C ARG A 142 20.39 -7.80 9.08
N ARG A 143 21.24 -6.84 8.71
CA ARG A 143 22.71 -6.95 8.81
C ARG A 143 23.31 -6.13 9.94
N MET A 144 22.54 -5.24 10.55
CA MET A 144 23.01 -4.23 11.50
C MET A 144 22.14 -4.27 12.75
N ASP A 145 22.71 -3.84 13.88
CA ASP A 145 21.88 -3.58 15.06
C ASP A 145 21.02 -2.33 14.82
N TRP A 146 19.83 -2.29 15.43
CA TRP A 146 18.94 -1.14 15.35
C TRP A 146 19.59 0.15 15.88
N SER A 147 20.52 0.06 16.84
CA SER A 147 21.28 1.23 17.33
C SER A 147 22.18 1.86 16.26
N ASP A 148 22.58 1.10 15.25
CA ASP A 148 23.47 1.54 14.19
C ASP A 148 22.72 2.11 12.98
N LEU A 149 21.40 2.00 12.94
CA LEU A 149 20.56 2.50 11.85
C LEU A 149 20.40 4.03 11.94
N ASN A 150 21.30 4.73 11.26
CA ASN A 150 21.31 6.19 11.20
C ASN A 150 21.57 6.71 9.78
N GLU A 151 21.55 8.04 9.62
CA GLU A 151 21.68 8.71 8.33
C GLU A 151 22.91 8.29 7.53
N ASN A 152 24.07 8.14 8.17
CA ASN A 152 25.30 7.71 7.49
C ASN A 152 25.20 6.29 6.92
N THR A 153 24.52 5.40 7.64
CA THR A 153 24.42 3.98 7.27
C THR A 153 23.32 3.71 6.23
N LEU A 154 22.27 4.55 6.23
CA LEU A 154 21.06 4.40 5.42
C LEU A 154 20.99 5.36 4.22
N GLN A 155 21.89 6.32 4.08
CA GLN A 155 21.91 7.24 2.91
C GLN A 155 21.94 6.50 1.56
N SER A 156 22.60 5.33 1.53
CA SER A 156 22.69 4.46 0.34
C SER A 156 21.37 3.83 -0.12
N VAL A 157 20.30 3.88 0.68
CA VAL A 157 19.00 3.28 0.35
C VAL A 157 18.33 3.96 -0.85
N LEU A 158 18.56 5.26 -1.02
CA LEU A 158 17.96 6.06 -2.10
C LEU A 158 18.75 6.04 -3.41
N GLY A 159 20.03 5.68 -3.34
CA GLY A 159 20.96 5.64 -4.48
C GLY A 159 20.82 4.39 -5.34
#